data_AF-A0A371YJD2-F1
#
_entry.id   AF-A0A371YJD2-F1
#
_cell.length_a   1.000
_cell.length_b   1.000
_cell.length_c   1.000
_cell.angle_alpha   90.00
_cell.angle_beta   90.00
_cell.angle_gamma   90.00
#
_symmetry.space_group_name_H-M   'P 1'
#
loop_
_entity.id
_entity.type
_entity.pdbx_description
1 polymer ?
#
loop_
_entity_poly.entity_id
_entity_poly.type
_entity_poly.pdbx_seq_one_letter_code
_entity_poly.pdbx_strand_id
1 'polypeptide(L)'
;NGWMSRSSALERLEQWKNVAFNQYLDPTIRNQNNQKIVISLFDLSGTWSQPWVDAGYQVFRFDIQADPYFGDINNFSVEFFNELFACFDGLDVHAILAACPCTDFAVSGARHFTAKDADGRTLSSIELVYQTLRTIEFFKPNIWAIENPVGRIASLTGLSPWRLSFDPFHFGDTYTKKTLLWGRFNADLPIAPVEPIEGSKMHKLYGGKSLATKNARSVTPVGFAYSFFMANNAHDHKLMAFSNKYDRLDRNLLKLALNSGVSEYEISSAIDDAYYDYDDLAAIDSINELMLA
;
A
#
# COMPACT_ATOMS: atom_id res chain seq x y z
N ASN A 1 -12.66 -15.58 -22.15
CA ASN A 1 -12.75 -14.86 -20.86
C ASN A 1 -11.59 -15.14 -19.89
N GLY A 2 -10.76 -16.17 -20.10
CA GLY A 2 -9.55 -16.40 -19.28
C GLY A 2 -9.83 -16.85 -17.84
N TRP A 3 -11.06 -17.24 -17.54
CA TRP A 3 -11.47 -17.66 -16.20
C TRP A 3 -10.91 -19.03 -15.85
N MET A 4 -10.48 -19.20 -14.61
CA MET A 4 -10.16 -20.49 -14.01
C MET A 4 -11.30 -21.00 -13.13
N SER A 5 -11.27 -22.29 -12.80
CA SER A 5 -12.19 -22.85 -11.82
C SER A 5 -11.89 -22.26 -10.43
N ARG A 6 -12.90 -22.28 -9.55
CA ARG A 6 -12.73 -21.82 -8.18
C ARG A 6 -11.65 -22.61 -7.43
N SER A 7 -11.54 -23.91 -7.67
CA SER A 7 -10.50 -24.75 -7.06
C SER A 7 -9.11 -24.30 -7.51
N SER A 8 -8.90 -24.07 -8.81
CA SER A 8 -7.61 -23.59 -9.33
C SER A 8 -7.25 -22.18 -8.83
N ALA A 9 -8.23 -21.30 -8.65
CA ALA A 9 -7.99 -19.99 -8.03
C ALA A 9 -7.59 -20.11 -6.56
N LEU A 10 -8.20 -21.02 -5.80
CA LEU A 10 -7.81 -21.31 -4.41
C LEU A 10 -6.40 -21.90 -4.35
N GLU A 11 -6.05 -22.84 -5.23
CA GLU A 11 -4.69 -23.38 -5.34
C GLU A 11 -3.67 -22.29 -5.65
N ARG A 12 -4.00 -21.35 -6.55
CA ARG A 12 -3.15 -20.19 -6.85
C ARG A 12 -2.96 -19.28 -5.63
N LEU A 13 -4.03 -19.02 -4.87
CA LEU A 13 -3.95 -18.25 -3.64
C LEU A 13 -3.07 -18.94 -2.61
N GLU A 14 -3.22 -20.26 -2.42
CA GLU A 14 -2.35 -21.02 -1.51
C GLU A 14 -0.89 -20.99 -1.95
N GLN A 15 -0.59 -20.99 -3.26
CA GLN A 15 0.77 -20.77 -3.75
C GLN A 15 1.33 -19.40 -3.34
N TRP A 16 0.55 -18.32 -3.46
CA TRP A 16 0.99 -16.98 -3.03
C TRP A 16 1.21 -16.89 -1.52
N LYS A 17 0.33 -17.52 -0.72
CA LYS A 17 0.51 -17.64 0.73
C LYS A 17 1.81 -18.37 1.09
N ASN A 18 2.08 -19.47 0.41
CA ASN A 18 3.30 -20.25 0.61
C ASN A 18 4.55 -19.44 0.25
N VAL A 19 4.51 -18.58 -0.78
CA VAL A 19 5.65 -17.69 -1.09
C VAL A 19 5.92 -16.73 0.07
N ALA A 20 4.90 -16.05 0.59
CA ALA A 20 5.06 -15.16 1.75
C ALA A 20 5.62 -15.92 2.95
N PHE A 21 5.01 -17.07 3.30
CA PHE A 21 5.45 -17.87 4.45
C PHE A 21 6.88 -18.44 4.29
N ASN A 22 7.28 -18.82 3.07
CA ASN A 22 8.63 -19.31 2.81
C ASN A 22 9.69 -18.21 3.04
N GLN A 23 9.37 -16.93 2.80
CA GLN A 23 10.26 -15.83 3.17
C GLN A 23 10.48 -15.75 4.68
N TYR A 24 9.46 -16.08 5.50
CA TYR A 24 9.60 -16.13 6.96
C TYR A 24 10.36 -17.38 7.44
N LEU A 25 10.18 -18.51 6.77
CA LEU A 25 10.86 -19.76 7.13
C LEU A 25 12.37 -19.69 6.87
N ASP A 26 12.80 -19.00 5.81
CA ASP A 26 14.21 -18.74 5.54
C ASP A 26 14.75 -17.70 6.54
N PRO A 27 15.70 -18.06 7.44
CA PRO A 27 16.18 -17.12 8.46
C PRO A 27 16.89 -15.90 7.89
N THR A 28 17.58 -16.04 6.75
CA THR A 28 18.29 -14.93 6.10
C THR A 28 17.29 -13.93 5.54
N ILE A 29 16.26 -14.41 4.84
CA ILE A 29 15.20 -13.55 4.28
C ILE A 29 14.39 -12.91 5.41
N ARG A 30 13.95 -13.70 6.40
CA ARG A 30 13.20 -13.19 7.55
C ARG A 30 13.95 -12.09 8.28
N ASN A 31 15.24 -12.26 8.53
CA ASN A 31 16.04 -11.23 9.20
C ASN A 31 16.07 -9.93 8.39
N GLN A 32 16.20 -10.00 7.06
CA GLN A 32 16.14 -8.83 6.18
C GLN A 32 14.76 -8.17 6.14
N ASN A 33 13.68 -8.96 6.16
CA ASN A 33 12.31 -8.46 6.20
C ASN A 33 11.98 -7.82 7.55
N ASN A 34 12.51 -8.36 8.65
CA ASN A 34 12.30 -7.80 9.99
C ASN A 34 13.01 -6.44 10.20
N GLN A 35 13.89 -6.03 9.28
CA GLN A 35 14.47 -4.67 9.26
C GLN A 35 13.61 -3.66 8.48
N LYS A 36 12.37 -4.02 8.12
CA LYS A 36 11.50 -3.18 7.29
C LYS A 36 10.12 -3.03 7.94
N ILE A 37 9.66 -1.79 7.96
CA ILE A 37 8.35 -1.44 8.52
C ILE A 37 7.29 -1.40 7.41
N VAL A 38 6.11 -1.93 7.73
CA VAL A 38 4.89 -1.74 6.96
C VAL A 38 3.85 -1.05 7.85
N ILE A 39 3.41 0.12 7.43
CA ILE A 39 2.34 0.87 8.09
C ILE A 39 1.05 0.63 7.32
N SER A 40 0.01 0.16 8.01
CA SER A 40 -1.30 -0.10 7.44
C SER A 40 -2.34 0.81 8.08
N LEU A 41 -2.87 1.76 7.31
CA LEU A 41 -3.81 2.79 7.75
C LEU A 41 -5.24 2.39 7.42
N PHE A 42 -6.14 2.66 8.37
CA PHE A 42 -7.57 2.32 8.31
C PHE A 42 -7.81 0.80 8.17
N ASP A 43 -6.92 0.00 8.76
CA ASP A 43 -6.85 -1.46 8.56
C ASP A 43 -7.37 -2.25 9.76
N LEU A 44 -8.69 -2.13 10.03
CA LEU A 44 -9.34 -2.91 11.08
C LEU A 44 -9.23 -4.42 10.85
N SER A 45 -9.33 -4.89 9.59
CA SER A 45 -9.37 -6.33 9.30
C SER A 45 -7.98 -6.96 9.26
N GLY A 46 -6.94 -6.17 9.07
CA GLY A 46 -5.56 -6.63 8.90
C GLY A 46 -5.29 -7.36 7.59
N THR A 47 -6.29 -7.49 6.72
CA THR A 47 -6.23 -8.45 5.59
C THR A 47 -5.23 -8.02 4.54
N TRP A 48 -5.15 -6.72 4.23
CA TRP A 48 -4.20 -6.21 3.22
C TRP A 48 -2.76 -6.35 3.70
N SER A 49 -2.53 -6.11 4.98
CA SER A 49 -1.20 -6.15 5.58
C SER A 49 -0.75 -7.56 6.01
N GLN A 50 -1.65 -8.54 6.07
CA GLN A 50 -1.35 -9.90 6.54
C GLN A 50 -0.20 -10.60 5.79
N PRO A 51 -0.11 -10.55 4.44
CA PRO A 51 0.99 -11.20 3.73
C PRO A 51 2.37 -10.70 4.13
N TRP A 52 2.47 -9.44 4.58
CA TRP A 52 3.72 -8.85 5.06
C TRP A 52 4.11 -9.41 6.43
N VAL A 53 3.12 -9.61 7.32
CA VAL A 53 3.33 -10.34 8.59
C VAL A 53 3.83 -11.75 8.31
N ASP A 54 3.17 -12.46 7.39
CA ASP A 54 3.50 -13.84 7.05
C ASP A 54 4.90 -13.99 6.45
N ALA A 55 5.44 -12.92 5.87
CA ALA A 55 6.80 -12.84 5.34
C ALA A 55 7.85 -12.32 6.34
N GLY A 56 7.44 -11.93 7.55
CA GLY A 56 8.34 -11.50 8.62
C GLY A 56 8.68 -10.02 8.66
N TYR A 57 7.87 -9.16 8.03
CA TYR A 57 7.98 -7.71 8.19
C TYR A 57 7.43 -7.26 9.55
N GLN A 58 7.89 -6.11 10.02
CA GLN A 58 7.26 -5.44 11.18
C GLN A 58 6.06 -4.63 10.69
N VAL A 59 4.86 -5.03 11.11
CA VAL A 59 3.61 -4.44 10.61
C VAL A 59 2.87 -3.69 11.72
N PHE A 60 2.59 -2.42 11.49
CA PHE A 60 1.81 -1.56 12.39
C PHE A 60 0.47 -1.22 11.74
N ARG A 61 -0.63 -1.63 12.38
CA ARG A 61 -1.99 -1.41 11.90
C ARG A 61 -2.65 -0.30 12.71
N PHE A 62 -3.20 0.68 12.02
CA PHE A 62 -3.85 1.84 12.61
C PHE A 62 -5.30 1.89 12.15
N ASP A 63 -6.24 1.73 13.09
CA ASP A 63 -7.66 1.92 12.85
C ASP A 63 -8.34 2.44 14.11
N ILE A 64 -9.12 3.51 13.98
CA ILE A 64 -9.79 4.18 15.10
C ILE A 64 -10.76 3.27 15.87
N GLN A 65 -11.29 2.21 15.24
CA GLN A 65 -12.13 1.23 15.93
C GLN A 65 -11.32 0.23 16.77
N ALA A 66 -10.07 -0.02 16.38
CA ALA A 66 -9.17 -0.87 17.16
C ALA A 66 -8.57 -0.11 18.34
N ASP A 67 -8.13 1.13 18.09
CA ASP A 67 -7.64 2.04 19.12
C ASP A 67 -8.01 3.49 18.77
N PRO A 68 -8.84 4.18 19.58
CA PRO A 68 -9.29 5.54 19.27
C PRO A 68 -8.19 6.62 19.32
N TYR A 69 -7.07 6.37 20.01
CA TYR A 69 -5.97 7.31 20.09
C TYR A 69 -4.89 6.98 19.06
N PHE A 70 -4.34 5.77 19.12
CA PHE A 70 -3.27 5.36 18.21
C PHE A 70 -3.78 5.18 16.79
N GLY A 71 -5.00 4.67 16.62
CA GLY A 71 -5.61 4.42 15.32
C GLY A 71 -6.24 5.65 14.64
N ASP A 72 -6.37 6.78 15.35
CA ASP A 72 -6.76 8.05 14.73
C ASP A 72 -5.53 8.75 14.17
N ILE A 73 -5.38 8.66 12.85
CA ILE A 73 -4.21 9.22 12.15
C ILE A 73 -4.13 10.75 12.23
N ASN A 74 -5.19 11.45 12.66
CA ASN A 74 -5.13 12.89 12.94
C ASN A 74 -4.18 13.20 14.11
N ASN A 75 -3.91 12.22 14.97
CA ASN A 75 -2.91 12.35 16.04
C ASN A 75 -1.48 12.17 15.55
N PHE A 76 -1.26 11.79 14.28
CA PHE A 76 0.09 11.62 13.75
C PHE A 76 0.79 12.97 13.61
N SER A 77 1.96 13.05 14.23
CA SER A 77 2.93 14.13 14.11
C SER A 77 4.34 13.54 14.21
N VAL A 78 5.35 14.39 14.03
CA VAL A 78 6.74 13.99 14.26
C VAL A 78 6.92 13.49 15.69
N GLU A 79 6.34 14.20 16.66
CA GLU A 79 6.36 13.84 18.08
C GLU A 79 5.64 12.52 18.33
N PHE A 80 4.46 12.30 17.72
CA PHE A 80 3.75 11.02 17.83
C PHE A 80 4.65 9.85 17.43
N PHE A 81 5.33 9.93 16.29
CA PHE A 81 6.18 8.83 15.83
C PHE A 81 7.49 8.72 16.63
N ASN A 82 8.12 9.83 16.99
CA ASN A 82 9.35 9.83 17.77
C ASN A 82 9.15 9.30 19.19
N GLU A 83 8.10 9.75 19.88
CA GLU A 83 7.89 9.40 21.29
C GLU A 83 7.30 8.00 21.45
N LEU A 84 6.36 7.61 20.58
CA LEU A 84 5.60 6.36 20.77
C LEU A 84 6.26 5.17 20.06
N PHE A 85 6.97 5.42 18.96
CA PHE A 85 7.57 4.37 18.16
C PHE A 85 9.08 4.45 18.12
N ALA A 86 9.71 5.41 18.82
CA ALA A 86 11.13 5.71 18.67
C ALA A 86 11.52 5.86 17.18
N CYS A 87 10.58 6.40 16.37
CA CYS A 87 10.56 6.40 14.90
C CYS A 87 11.00 5.07 14.25
N PHE A 88 10.54 3.98 14.84
CA PHE A 88 10.79 2.60 14.44
C PHE A 88 12.24 2.15 14.53
N ASP A 89 12.97 2.61 15.57
CA ASP A 89 14.36 2.23 15.82
C ASP A 89 15.31 2.53 14.63
N GLY A 90 14.97 3.56 13.84
CA GLY A 90 15.72 3.94 12.65
C GLY A 90 15.56 2.99 11.46
N LEU A 91 14.56 2.10 11.48
CA LEU A 91 14.27 1.19 10.38
C LEU A 91 13.50 1.87 9.25
N ASP A 92 13.79 1.47 8.01
CA ASP A 92 13.12 1.99 6.83
C ASP A 92 11.65 1.58 6.79
N VAL A 93 10.76 2.53 6.51
CA VAL A 93 9.37 2.24 6.14
C VAL A 93 9.36 1.77 4.69
N HIS A 94 9.22 0.47 4.51
CA HIS A 94 9.17 -0.12 3.18
C HIS A 94 7.83 0.15 2.49
N ALA A 95 6.72 0.02 3.22
CA ALA A 95 5.39 0.18 2.64
C ALA A 95 4.41 0.95 3.52
N ILE A 96 3.59 1.80 2.89
CA ILE A 96 2.36 2.38 3.49
C ILE A 96 1.15 1.89 2.70
N LEU A 97 0.26 1.15 3.34
CA LEU A 97 -1.01 0.66 2.78
C LEU A 97 -2.15 1.45 3.41
N ALA A 98 -2.96 2.15 2.63
CA ALA A 98 -4.01 3.02 3.17
C ALA A 98 -5.38 2.67 2.58
N ALA A 99 -6.22 1.99 3.37
CA ALA A 99 -7.60 1.66 3.00
C ALA A 99 -8.54 2.82 3.35
N CYS A 100 -8.30 4.00 2.77
CA CYS A 100 -8.95 5.26 3.17
C CYS A 100 -10.50 5.13 3.27
N PRO A 101 -11.14 5.76 4.27
CA PRO A 101 -12.57 5.64 4.49
C PRO A 101 -13.39 6.01 3.23
N CYS A 102 -14.16 5.05 2.71
CA CYS A 102 -14.89 5.22 1.45
C CYS A 102 -16.27 5.89 1.57
N THR A 103 -16.76 6.12 2.80
CA THR A 103 -18.15 6.49 3.08
C THR A 103 -18.56 7.79 2.37
N ASP A 104 -17.68 8.77 2.29
CA ASP A 104 -17.96 10.11 1.77
C ASP A 104 -17.44 10.32 0.33
N PHE A 105 -16.82 9.29 -0.24
CA PHE A 105 -16.22 9.33 -1.58
C PHE A 105 -16.87 8.38 -2.58
N ALA A 106 -17.27 7.17 -2.18
CA ALA A 106 -17.75 6.14 -3.10
C ALA A 106 -19.07 6.54 -3.79
N VAL A 107 -19.14 6.36 -5.11
CA VAL A 107 -20.31 6.76 -5.93
C VAL A 107 -21.59 6.03 -5.54
N SER A 108 -21.47 4.84 -4.94
CA SER A 108 -22.59 4.09 -4.37
C SER A 108 -23.36 4.86 -3.29
N GLY A 109 -22.73 5.85 -2.66
CA GLY A 109 -23.31 6.77 -1.68
C GLY A 109 -23.72 8.13 -2.25
N ALA A 110 -23.68 8.35 -3.57
CA ALA A 110 -23.78 9.69 -4.17
C ALA A 110 -25.03 10.49 -3.78
N ARG A 111 -26.17 9.82 -3.56
CA ARG A 111 -27.42 10.45 -3.10
C ARG A 111 -27.29 11.20 -1.76
N HIS A 112 -26.24 10.92 -0.99
CA HIS A 112 -26.00 11.52 0.32
C HIS A 112 -24.91 12.61 0.30
N PHE A 113 -24.26 12.84 -0.83
CA PHE A 113 -23.13 13.76 -0.94
C PHE A 113 -23.50 15.18 -0.53
N THR A 114 -24.58 15.75 -1.06
CA THR A 114 -25.01 17.12 -0.73
C THR A 114 -25.17 17.34 0.78
N ALA A 115 -25.75 16.38 1.50
CA ALA A 115 -25.90 16.48 2.95
C ALA A 115 -24.55 16.43 3.67
N LYS A 116 -23.66 15.52 3.25
CA LYS A 116 -22.30 15.34 3.82
C LYS A 116 -21.37 16.52 3.54
N ASP A 117 -21.56 17.15 2.39
CA ASP A 117 -20.83 18.35 2.00
C ASP A 117 -21.29 19.53 2.86
N ALA A 118 -22.60 19.68 3.06
CA ALA A 118 -23.18 20.75 3.86
C ALA A 118 -22.89 20.62 5.37
N ASP A 119 -22.83 19.39 5.90
CA ASP A 119 -22.60 19.14 7.33
C ASP A 119 -21.12 18.90 7.72
N GLY A 120 -20.19 19.05 6.77
CA GLY A 120 -18.74 19.01 7.01
C GLY A 120 -18.09 17.63 7.02
N ARG A 121 -18.87 16.53 6.96
CA ARG A 121 -18.31 15.16 6.98
C ARG A 121 -17.39 14.86 5.81
N THR A 122 -17.69 15.42 4.63
CA THR A 122 -16.82 15.28 3.46
C THR A 122 -15.48 15.97 3.69
N LEU A 123 -15.49 17.16 4.32
CA LEU A 123 -14.28 17.91 4.62
C LEU A 123 -13.38 17.14 5.61
N SER A 124 -13.97 16.58 6.68
CA SER A 124 -13.22 15.71 7.61
C SER A 124 -12.61 14.48 6.91
N SER A 125 -13.33 13.88 5.96
CA SER A 125 -12.80 12.75 5.18
C SER A 125 -11.69 13.16 4.22
N ILE A 126 -11.76 14.36 3.64
CA ILE A 126 -10.67 14.91 2.81
C ILE A 126 -9.41 15.11 3.66
N GLU A 127 -9.56 15.64 4.88
CA GLU A 127 -8.42 15.84 5.78
C GLU A 127 -7.72 14.53 6.13
N LEU A 128 -8.45 13.42 6.32
CA LEU A 128 -7.84 12.09 6.51
C LEU A 128 -6.98 11.66 5.31
N VAL A 129 -7.38 12.01 4.09
CA VAL A 129 -6.57 11.72 2.89
C VAL A 129 -5.33 12.61 2.85
N TYR A 130 -5.45 13.89 3.20
CA TYR A 130 -4.28 14.77 3.32
C TYR A 130 -3.32 14.31 4.41
N GLN A 131 -3.83 13.89 5.56
CA GLN A 131 -3.00 13.35 6.63
C GLN A 131 -2.29 12.06 6.21
N THR A 132 -2.98 11.19 5.46
CA THR A 132 -2.35 10.02 4.82
C THR A 132 -1.20 10.42 3.90
N LEU A 133 -1.40 11.44 3.05
CA LEU A 133 -0.35 11.95 2.16
C LEU A 133 0.81 12.57 2.93
N ARG A 134 0.55 13.30 4.03
CA ARG A 134 1.61 13.83 4.92
C ARG A 134 2.41 12.70 5.57
N THR A 135 1.76 11.63 5.99
CA THR A 135 2.44 10.43 6.52
C THR A 135 3.32 9.78 5.45
N ILE A 136 2.82 9.68 4.21
CA ILE A 136 3.61 9.18 3.07
C ILE A 136 4.82 10.06 2.79
N GLU A 137 4.65 11.39 2.79
CA GLU A 137 5.76 12.32 2.56
C GLU A 137 6.78 12.30 3.70
N PHE A 138 6.34 12.14 4.95
CA PHE A 138 7.21 12.07 6.10
C PHE A 138 8.13 10.84 6.06
N PHE A 139 7.57 9.66 5.77
CA PHE A 139 8.32 8.41 5.76
C PHE A 139 8.97 8.06 4.43
N LYS A 140 8.54 8.68 3.33
CA LYS A 140 8.99 8.43 1.95
C LYS A 140 9.13 6.94 1.63
N PRO A 141 8.08 6.12 1.87
CA PRO A 141 8.24 4.68 1.80
C PRO A 141 8.57 4.21 0.40
N ASN A 142 9.31 3.10 0.26
CA ASN A 142 9.61 2.54 -1.06
C ASN A 142 8.31 2.25 -1.83
N ILE A 143 7.23 1.91 -1.13
CA ILE A 143 5.94 1.60 -1.72
C ILE A 143 4.84 2.31 -0.95
N TRP A 144 3.87 2.88 -1.66
CA TRP A 144 2.63 3.28 -1.02
C TRP A 144 1.43 3.08 -1.92
N ALA A 145 0.29 2.75 -1.31
CA ALA A 145 -0.97 2.63 -2.01
C ALA A 145 -2.12 3.19 -1.17
N ILE A 146 -2.93 4.06 -1.77
CA ILE A 146 -4.24 4.46 -1.27
C ILE A 146 -5.30 3.66 -2.03
N GLU A 147 -6.23 3.03 -1.32
CA GLU A 147 -7.36 2.29 -1.88
C GLU A 147 -8.67 3.04 -1.66
N ASN A 148 -9.51 3.05 -2.70
CA ASN A 148 -10.90 3.42 -2.56
C ASN A 148 -11.76 2.82 -3.68
N PRO A 149 -13.04 2.53 -3.41
CA PRO A 149 -14.02 2.29 -4.46
C PRO A 149 -14.11 3.47 -5.44
N VAL A 150 -14.65 3.20 -6.64
CA VAL A 150 -14.92 4.27 -7.63
C VAL A 150 -15.78 5.38 -7.02
N GLY A 151 -15.36 6.62 -7.21
CA GLY A 151 -15.97 7.75 -6.54
C GLY A 151 -15.25 9.07 -6.80
N ARG A 152 -15.40 10.00 -5.84
CA ARG A 152 -14.92 11.38 -5.93
C ARG A 152 -13.66 11.69 -5.12
N ILE A 153 -12.98 10.67 -4.56
CA ILE A 153 -11.80 10.88 -3.71
C ILE A 153 -10.74 11.71 -4.45
N ALA A 154 -10.31 11.27 -5.64
CA ALA A 154 -9.26 11.94 -6.39
C ALA A 154 -9.62 13.38 -6.78
N SER A 155 -10.87 13.62 -7.22
CA SER A 155 -11.33 14.98 -7.58
C SER A 155 -11.39 15.93 -6.39
N LEU A 156 -11.60 15.42 -5.17
CA LEU A 156 -11.72 16.25 -3.97
C LEU A 156 -10.37 16.45 -3.25
N THR A 157 -9.39 15.59 -3.48
CA THR A 157 -8.12 15.59 -2.75
C THR A 157 -6.90 15.82 -3.65
N GLY A 158 -7.09 15.93 -4.97
CA GLY A 158 -6.00 16.16 -5.91
C GLY A 158 -5.08 14.95 -6.13
N LEU A 159 -5.49 13.74 -5.74
CA LEU A 159 -4.75 12.53 -6.10
C LEU A 159 -4.61 12.46 -7.63
N SER A 160 -3.41 12.09 -8.08
CA SER A 160 -3.11 11.77 -9.48
C SER A 160 -4.07 10.73 -10.05
N PRO A 161 -4.09 10.50 -11.38
CA PRO A 161 -4.82 9.37 -11.94
C PRO A 161 -4.45 8.06 -11.24
N TRP A 162 -5.46 7.22 -10.98
CA TRP A 162 -5.25 5.92 -10.34
C TRP A 162 -4.30 5.07 -11.19
N ARG A 163 -3.47 4.27 -10.51
CA ARG A 163 -2.44 3.44 -11.13
C ARG A 163 -2.95 2.05 -11.49
N LEU A 164 -3.88 1.52 -10.69
CA LEU A 164 -4.51 0.22 -10.93
C LEU A 164 -6.01 0.31 -10.59
N SER A 165 -6.82 -0.40 -11.35
CA SER A 165 -8.19 -0.72 -10.97
C SER A 165 -8.36 -2.23 -10.93
N PHE A 166 -9.08 -2.75 -9.94
CA PHE A 166 -9.35 -4.18 -9.85
C PHE A 166 -10.76 -4.47 -9.37
N ASP A 167 -11.17 -5.71 -9.58
CA ASP A 167 -12.33 -6.33 -8.96
C ASP A 167 -11.88 -7.59 -8.20
N PRO A 168 -12.59 -7.99 -7.12
CA PRO A 168 -12.23 -9.17 -6.35
C PRO A 168 -12.14 -10.45 -7.18
N PHE A 169 -12.96 -10.57 -8.23
CA PHE A 169 -12.90 -11.72 -9.14
C PHE A 169 -11.61 -11.85 -9.92
N HIS A 170 -10.80 -10.80 -10.06
CA HIS A 170 -9.45 -10.92 -10.59
C HIS A 170 -8.54 -11.79 -9.70
N PHE A 171 -8.91 -12.01 -8.44
CA PHE A 171 -8.09 -12.69 -7.44
C PHE A 171 -8.83 -13.85 -6.74
N GLY A 172 -9.81 -14.45 -7.40
CA GLY A 172 -10.45 -15.70 -6.94
C GLY A 172 -11.81 -15.56 -6.25
N ASP A 173 -12.33 -14.34 -6.08
CA ASP A 173 -13.67 -14.11 -5.53
C ASP A 173 -14.77 -14.13 -6.60
N THR A 174 -16.00 -14.53 -6.25
CA THR A 174 -17.08 -14.67 -7.26
C THR A 174 -17.93 -13.43 -7.47
N TYR A 175 -17.45 -12.24 -7.08
CA TYR A 175 -18.23 -11.00 -7.11
C TYR A 175 -17.44 -9.80 -7.68
N THR A 176 -18.19 -8.80 -8.15
CA THR A 176 -17.63 -7.52 -8.61
C THR A 176 -17.72 -6.48 -7.51
N LYS A 177 -16.66 -5.70 -7.34
CA LYS A 177 -16.58 -4.51 -6.49
C LYS A 177 -15.39 -3.71 -6.99
N LYS A 178 -15.63 -2.88 -8.02
CA LYS A 178 -14.56 -2.12 -8.66
C LYS A 178 -13.91 -1.16 -7.66
N THR A 179 -12.62 -1.37 -7.45
CA THR A 179 -11.75 -0.61 -6.56
C THR A 179 -10.63 0.02 -7.38
N LEU A 180 -10.18 1.20 -6.96
CA LEU A 180 -9.08 1.95 -7.54
C LEU A 180 -7.93 2.05 -6.52
N LEU A 181 -6.70 2.04 -7.03
CA LEU A 181 -5.48 2.23 -6.26
C LEU A 181 -4.67 3.39 -6.81
N TRP A 182 -4.18 4.24 -5.92
CA TRP A 182 -3.26 5.33 -6.19
C TRP A 182 -1.93 5.08 -5.51
N GLY A 183 -0.82 5.50 -6.12
CA GLY A 183 0.47 5.54 -5.43
C GLY A 183 1.65 5.02 -6.24
N ARG A 184 2.74 4.75 -5.52
CA ARG A 184 4.00 4.23 -6.07
C ARG A 184 4.14 2.76 -5.67
N PHE A 185 3.78 1.87 -6.60
CA PHE A 185 3.85 0.42 -6.42
C PHE A 185 3.97 -0.30 -7.78
N ASN A 186 4.33 -1.58 -7.80
CA ASN A 186 4.23 -2.39 -9.00
C ASN A 186 2.76 -2.79 -9.25
N ALA A 187 2.19 -2.30 -10.35
CA ALA A 187 0.80 -2.56 -10.72
C ALA A 187 0.61 -3.84 -11.54
N ASP A 188 1.69 -4.52 -11.91
CA ASP A 188 1.65 -5.82 -12.59
C ASP A 188 1.42 -6.94 -11.58
N LEU A 189 0.19 -6.99 -11.05
CA LEU A 189 -0.21 -7.94 -10.03
C LEU A 189 -0.53 -9.32 -10.64
N PRO A 190 -0.05 -10.44 -10.08
CA PRO A 190 -0.45 -11.76 -10.54
C PRO A 190 -1.95 -11.98 -10.26
N ILE A 191 -2.69 -12.47 -11.25
CA ILE A 191 -4.14 -12.65 -11.16
C ILE A 191 -4.56 -14.14 -11.06
N ALA A 192 -5.72 -14.37 -10.46
CA ALA A 192 -6.42 -15.64 -10.37
C ALA A 192 -7.90 -15.46 -10.77
N PRO A 193 -8.18 -15.10 -12.04
CA PRO A 193 -9.51 -14.65 -12.46
C PRO A 193 -10.57 -15.76 -12.41
N VAL A 194 -11.67 -15.55 -11.70
CA VAL A 194 -12.85 -16.44 -11.71
C VAL A 194 -14.07 -15.73 -12.29
N GLU A 195 -15.06 -16.50 -12.72
CA GLU A 195 -16.31 -15.92 -13.20
C GLU A 195 -17.08 -15.23 -12.05
N PRO A 196 -17.46 -13.95 -12.19
CA PRO A 196 -18.14 -13.19 -11.13
C PRO A 196 -19.65 -13.49 -11.09
N ILE A 197 -20.02 -14.74 -10.83
CA ILE A 197 -21.42 -15.22 -10.84
C ILE A 197 -22.35 -14.48 -9.85
N GLU A 198 -21.80 -13.86 -8.80
CA GLU A 198 -22.58 -13.09 -7.82
C GLU A 198 -22.79 -11.62 -8.25
N GLY A 199 -22.05 -11.14 -9.26
CA GLY A 199 -22.07 -9.75 -9.71
C GLY A 199 -21.82 -8.73 -8.59
N SER A 200 -22.47 -7.57 -8.65
CA SER A 200 -22.40 -6.55 -7.59
C SER A 200 -23.32 -6.94 -6.42
N LYS A 201 -22.75 -7.69 -5.46
CA LYS A 201 -23.52 -8.19 -4.30
C LYS A 201 -23.55 -7.25 -3.09
N MET A 202 -22.68 -6.24 -3.06
CA MET A 202 -22.51 -5.36 -1.89
C MET A 202 -23.80 -4.65 -1.48
N HIS A 203 -24.59 -4.16 -2.43
CA HIS A 203 -25.87 -3.51 -2.12
C HIS A 203 -26.96 -4.49 -1.65
N LYS A 204 -26.94 -5.74 -2.14
CA LYS A 204 -27.94 -6.76 -1.80
C LYS A 204 -27.70 -7.35 -0.41
N LEU A 205 -26.44 -7.57 -0.04
CA LEU A 205 -26.05 -8.18 1.24
C LEU A 205 -25.78 -7.16 2.34
N TYR A 206 -25.38 -5.94 1.99
CA TYR A 206 -24.84 -4.95 2.94
C TYR A 206 -25.45 -3.54 2.79
N GLY A 207 -26.73 -3.44 2.42
CA GLY A 207 -27.47 -2.18 2.25
C GLY A 207 -27.78 -1.38 3.53
N GLY A 208 -27.23 -1.77 4.68
CA GLY A 208 -27.51 -1.21 6.00
C GLY A 208 -26.50 -0.14 6.48
N LYS A 209 -26.89 0.61 7.51
CA LYS A 209 -26.05 1.63 8.17
C LYS A 209 -25.28 1.11 9.39
N SER A 210 -25.49 -0.15 9.79
CA SER A 210 -24.86 -0.70 10.98
C SER A 210 -23.34 -0.76 10.83
N LEU A 211 -22.63 -0.66 11.95
CA LEU A 211 -21.17 -0.76 11.97
C LEU A 211 -20.70 -2.12 11.43
N ALA A 212 -21.37 -3.21 11.83
CA ALA A 212 -21.09 -4.55 11.31
C ALA A 212 -21.19 -4.64 9.78
N THR A 213 -22.24 -4.04 9.18
CA THR A 213 -22.39 -3.99 7.72
C THR A 213 -21.30 -3.16 7.05
N LYS A 214 -20.90 -2.05 7.66
CA LYS A 214 -19.79 -1.21 7.16
C LYS A 214 -18.45 -1.94 7.24
N ASN A 215 -18.18 -2.66 8.33
CA ASN A 215 -16.94 -3.41 8.50
C ASN A 215 -16.89 -4.57 7.50
N ALA A 216 -17.97 -5.34 7.34
CA ALA A 216 -18.04 -6.46 6.41
C ALA A 216 -17.77 -6.06 4.94
N ARG A 217 -18.29 -4.92 4.49
CA ARG A 217 -18.05 -4.45 3.12
C ARG A 217 -16.67 -3.80 2.92
N SER A 218 -15.97 -3.45 3.99
CA SER A 218 -14.64 -2.82 3.95
C SER A 218 -13.50 -3.82 4.05
N VAL A 219 -13.77 -5.11 4.31
CA VAL A 219 -12.74 -6.15 4.32
C VAL A 219 -12.08 -6.24 2.94
N THR A 220 -10.75 -6.12 2.93
CA THR A 220 -9.94 -6.28 1.74
C THR A 220 -9.99 -7.74 1.26
N PRO A 221 -10.18 -8.02 -0.05
CA PRO A 221 -10.12 -9.38 -0.57
C PRO A 221 -8.77 -10.04 -0.29
N VAL A 222 -8.78 -11.24 0.28
CA VAL A 222 -7.55 -11.98 0.62
C VAL A 222 -6.69 -12.22 -0.62
N GLY A 223 -7.31 -12.59 -1.74
CA GLY A 223 -6.59 -12.79 -3.00
C GLY A 223 -5.87 -11.54 -3.49
N PHE A 224 -6.51 -10.38 -3.36
CA PHE A 224 -5.87 -9.09 -3.68
C PHE A 224 -4.69 -8.82 -2.75
N ALA A 225 -4.83 -9.04 -1.44
CA ALA A 225 -3.77 -8.78 -0.48
C ALA A 225 -2.49 -9.54 -0.80
N TYR A 226 -2.58 -10.86 -1.02
CA TYR A 226 -1.41 -11.67 -1.38
C TYR A 226 -0.89 -11.33 -2.77
N SER A 227 -1.77 -11.09 -3.75
CA SER A 227 -1.35 -10.66 -5.08
C SER A 227 -0.57 -9.33 -5.05
N PHE A 228 -1.03 -8.36 -4.25
CA PHE A 228 -0.33 -7.10 -4.04
C PHE A 228 1.06 -7.34 -3.44
N PHE A 229 1.17 -8.17 -2.41
CA PHE A 229 2.46 -8.55 -1.80
C PHE A 229 3.40 -9.24 -2.80
N MET A 230 2.90 -10.17 -3.60
CA MET A 230 3.69 -10.91 -4.60
C MET A 230 4.40 -9.98 -5.59
N ALA A 231 3.79 -8.84 -5.92
CA ALA A 231 4.37 -7.87 -6.85
C ALA A 231 5.25 -6.81 -6.18
N ASN A 232 5.22 -6.71 -4.84
CA ASN A 232 5.73 -5.53 -4.13
C ASN A 232 6.71 -5.84 -2.98
N ASN A 233 6.89 -7.09 -2.56
CA ASN A 233 7.79 -7.39 -1.45
C ASN A 233 9.27 -7.06 -1.75
N ALA A 234 10.02 -6.60 -0.74
CA ALA A 234 11.40 -6.16 -0.90
C ALA A 234 12.37 -7.28 -1.32
N HIS A 235 12.10 -8.53 -0.93
CA HIS A 235 12.98 -9.66 -1.22
C HIS A 235 12.99 -10.01 -2.71
N ASP A 236 11.82 -10.16 -3.32
CA ASP A 236 11.66 -10.52 -4.72
C ASP A 236 11.86 -9.32 -5.65
N HIS A 237 11.64 -8.09 -5.14
CA HIS A 237 11.64 -6.86 -5.95
C HIS A 237 12.68 -5.84 -5.50
N LYS A 238 13.89 -6.28 -5.13
CA LYS A 238 14.99 -5.44 -4.61
C LYS A 238 15.24 -4.18 -5.43
N LEU A 239 15.43 -4.34 -6.75
CA LEU A 239 15.68 -3.21 -7.64
C LEU A 239 14.54 -2.19 -7.61
N MET A 240 13.27 -2.64 -7.59
CA MET A 240 12.15 -1.71 -7.47
C MET A 240 12.15 -1.02 -6.11
N ALA A 241 12.31 -1.78 -5.03
CA ALA A 241 12.32 -1.24 -3.67
C ALA A 241 13.41 -0.16 -3.52
N PHE A 242 14.62 -0.45 -4.01
CA PHE A 242 15.73 0.48 -3.99
C PHE A 242 15.47 1.72 -4.87
N SER A 243 15.07 1.53 -6.13
CA SER A 243 14.81 2.66 -7.03
C SER A 243 13.68 3.57 -6.53
N ASN A 244 12.67 3.00 -5.86
CA ASN A 244 11.57 3.80 -5.33
C ASN A 244 11.94 4.59 -4.07
N LYS A 245 13.03 4.25 -3.36
CA LYS A 245 13.58 5.10 -2.28
C LYS A 245 13.99 6.47 -2.83
N TYR A 246 14.55 6.46 -4.05
CA TYR A 246 15.05 7.64 -4.76
C TYR A 246 14.16 8.02 -5.95
N ASP A 247 12.87 8.23 -5.69
CA ASP A 247 11.85 8.38 -6.73
C ASP A 247 11.97 9.63 -7.61
N ARG A 248 12.78 10.63 -7.20
CA ARG A 248 13.11 11.78 -8.05
C ARG A 248 14.25 11.50 -9.04
N LEU A 249 15.03 10.44 -8.83
CA LEU A 249 16.15 10.06 -9.70
C LEU A 249 15.71 9.10 -10.80
N ASP A 250 16.45 9.06 -11.92
CA ASP A 250 16.17 8.11 -12.99
C ASP A 250 16.45 6.68 -12.52
N ARG A 251 15.40 5.84 -12.53
CA ARG A 251 15.49 4.42 -12.22
C ARG A 251 16.51 3.66 -13.08
N ASN A 252 16.71 4.06 -14.34
CA ASN A 252 17.69 3.42 -15.22
C ASN A 252 19.12 3.73 -14.78
N LEU A 253 19.37 4.93 -14.24
CA LEU A 253 20.68 5.29 -13.69
C LEU A 253 21.01 4.44 -12.46
N LEU A 254 20.08 4.34 -11.50
CA LEU A 254 20.26 3.48 -10.31
C LEU A 254 20.45 2.01 -10.69
N LYS A 255 19.70 1.53 -11.69
CA LYS A 255 19.88 0.18 -12.23
C LYS A 255 21.25 -0.02 -12.86
N LEU A 256 21.75 0.96 -13.61
CA LEU A 256 23.06 0.90 -14.26
C LEU A 256 24.18 0.85 -13.21
N ALA A 257 24.07 1.64 -12.15
CA ALA A 257 25.02 1.64 -11.03
C ALA A 257 25.10 0.27 -10.36
N LEU A 258 23.95 -0.31 -10.00
CA LEU A 258 23.88 -1.66 -9.40
C LEU A 258 24.47 -2.74 -10.34
N ASN A 259 24.18 -2.65 -11.64
CA ASN A 259 24.72 -3.58 -12.64
C ASN A 259 26.24 -3.42 -12.87
N SER A 260 26.80 -2.28 -12.50
CA SER A 260 28.24 -2.01 -12.60
C SER A 260 29.03 -2.54 -11.40
N GLY A 261 28.35 -3.14 -10.42
CA GLY A 261 28.97 -3.74 -9.23
C GLY A 261 28.94 -2.85 -7.99
N VAL A 262 28.45 -1.61 -8.10
CA VAL A 262 28.24 -0.71 -6.96
C VAL A 262 27.09 -1.22 -6.11
N SER A 263 27.29 -1.33 -4.80
CA SER A 263 26.27 -1.82 -3.87
C SER A 263 25.20 -0.76 -3.54
N GLU A 264 24.02 -1.20 -3.10
CA GLU A 264 22.96 -0.30 -2.60
C GLU A 264 23.45 0.61 -1.47
N TYR A 265 24.35 0.11 -0.63
CA TYR A 265 24.95 0.86 0.47
C TYR A 265 25.87 1.97 -0.03
N GLU A 266 26.74 1.67 -1.00
CA GLU A 266 27.66 2.66 -1.59
C GLU A 266 26.88 3.78 -2.29
N ILE A 267 25.85 3.42 -3.06
CA ILE A 267 24.97 4.39 -3.71
C ILE A 267 24.30 5.26 -2.64
N SER A 268 23.65 4.65 -1.64
CA SER A 268 22.94 5.40 -0.58
C SER A 268 23.88 6.34 0.17
N SER A 269 25.07 5.86 0.54
CA SER A 269 26.06 6.65 1.28
C SER A 269 26.59 7.84 0.48
N ALA A 270 26.59 7.74 -0.85
CA ALA A 270 27.03 8.84 -1.71
C ALA A 270 25.93 9.87 -2.00
N ILE A 271 24.66 9.48 -1.99
CA ILE A 271 23.57 10.35 -2.47
C ILE A 271 22.56 10.78 -1.40
N ASP A 272 22.50 10.13 -0.23
CA ASP A 272 21.42 10.37 0.74
C ASP A 272 21.34 11.86 1.11
N ASP A 273 22.45 12.51 1.46
CA ASP A 273 22.46 13.94 1.82
C ASP A 273 21.93 14.82 0.67
N ALA A 274 22.50 14.69 -0.53
CA ALA A 274 22.07 15.45 -1.70
C ALA A 274 20.60 15.20 -2.06
N TYR A 275 20.15 13.94 -1.96
CA TYR A 275 18.77 13.56 -2.21
C TYR A 275 17.82 14.16 -1.16
N TYR A 276 18.16 14.14 0.12
CA TYR A 276 17.28 14.72 1.15
C TYR A 276 17.30 16.25 1.16
N ASP A 277 18.37 16.88 0.65
CA ASP A 277 18.50 18.32 0.43
C ASP A 277 17.88 18.82 -0.89
N TYR A 278 17.27 17.93 -1.68
CA TYR A 278 16.66 18.24 -2.98
C TYR A 278 17.65 18.68 -4.07
N ASP A 279 18.93 18.29 -3.94
CA ASP A 279 19.96 18.47 -4.97
C ASP A 279 20.09 17.20 -5.82
N ASP A 280 19.11 16.99 -6.71
CA ASP A 280 19.08 15.82 -7.60
C ASP A 280 20.29 15.81 -8.56
N LEU A 281 20.87 16.96 -8.90
CA LEU A 281 22.04 17.04 -9.78
C LEU A 281 23.28 16.52 -9.06
N ALA A 282 23.54 16.97 -7.83
CA ALA A 282 24.65 16.45 -7.04
C ALA A 282 24.53 14.94 -6.81
N ALA A 283 23.32 14.45 -6.50
CA ALA A 283 23.07 13.02 -6.35
C ALA A 283 23.38 12.24 -7.65
N ILE A 284 22.97 12.76 -8.82
CA ILE A 284 23.26 12.15 -10.12
C ILE A 284 24.77 12.13 -10.41
N ASP A 285 25.47 13.23 -10.14
CA ASP A 285 26.92 13.33 -10.34
C ASP A 285 27.66 12.31 -9.47
N SER A 286 27.29 12.17 -8.20
CA SER A 286 27.87 11.16 -7.30
C SER A 286 27.64 9.72 -7.78
N ILE A 287 26.46 9.40 -8.34
CA ILE A 287 26.22 8.07 -8.93
C ILE A 287 27.14 7.84 -10.14
N ASN A 288 27.31 8.84 -10.99
CA ASN A 288 28.19 8.74 -12.16
C ASN A 288 29.65 8.55 -11.74
N GLU A 289 30.12 9.26 -10.72
CA GLU A 289 31.47 9.09 -10.17
C GLU A 289 31.69 7.68 -9.62
N LEU A 290 30.72 7.13 -8.87
CA LEU A 290 30.78 5.76 -8.36
C LEU A 290 30.90 4.70 -9.46
N MET A 291 30.26 4.90 -10.61
CA MET A 291 30.34 3.96 -11.74
C MET A 291 31.67 4.03 -12.50
N LEU A 292 32.46 5.09 -12.32
CA LEU A 292 33.75 5.29 -12.98
C LEU A 292 34.95 4.85 -12.12
N ALA A 293 34.75 4.60 -10.83
CA ALA A 293 35.74 4.15 -9.86
C ALA A 293 35.97 2.62 -9.95
#